data_AF-A0A842LGY6-F1
#
_entry.id   AF-A0A842LGY6-F1
#
_cell.length_a   1.000
_cell.length_b   1.000
_cell.length_c   1.000
_cell.angle_alpha   90.00
_cell.angle_beta   90.00
_cell.angle_gamma   90.00
#
_symmetry.space_group_name_H-M   'P 1'
#
loop_
_entity.id
_entity.type
_entity.pdbx_description
1 polymer ?
#
loop_
_entity_poly.entity_id
_entity_poly.type
_entity_poly.pdbx_seq_one_letter_code
_entity_poly.pdbx_strand_id
1 'polypeptide(L)'
;MMDHQESEEIVVGVDPGVCRFNTEIRARARDEKIIITIKSDCPAVEDLGKCIKEIDPVSALAMPYSRNPIYLKAGKVLKHSTCPVPMAILKCIEVAAGLALKRDVIVKFRM
;
A
#
# COMPACT_ATOMS: atom_id res chain seq x y z
N MET A 1 30.65 1.42 -7.71
CA MET A 1 29.63 1.55 -8.76
C MET A 1 28.46 0.72 -8.27
N MET A 2 27.40 1.36 -7.80
CA MET A 2 26.23 0.65 -7.25
C MET A 2 25.45 0.08 -8.42
N ASP A 3 25.44 -1.25 -8.54
CA ASP A 3 24.60 -1.96 -9.49
C ASP A 3 23.14 -1.55 -9.26
N HIS A 4 22.50 -0.99 -10.29
CA HIS A 4 21.07 -0.74 -10.32
C HIS A 4 20.35 -2.09 -10.41
N GLN A 5 20.26 -2.78 -9.29
CA GLN A 5 19.53 -4.04 -9.19
C GLN A 5 18.04 -3.72 -9.21
N GLU A 6 17.43 -3.93 -10.38
CA GLU A 6 15.99 -3.83 -10.59
C GLU A 6 15.31 -4.74 -9.57
N SER A 7 14.69 -4.13 -8.56
CA SER A 7 14.20 -4.83 -7.38
C SER A 7 12.92 -5.58 -7.71
N GLU A 8 12.73 -6.76 -7.12
CA GLU A 8 11.56 -7.60 -7.34
C GLU A 8 10.26 -6.80 -7.13
N GLU A 9 9.33 -6.84 -8.10
CA GLU A 9 8.01 -6.22 -7.97
C GLU A 9 7.16 -7.03 -6.98
N ILE A 10 6.70 -6.37 -5.92
CA ILE A 10 5.83 -6.93 -4.91
C ILE A 10 4.39 -6.67 -5.32
N VAL A 11 3.56 -7.70 -5.33
CA VAL A 11 2.14 -7.60 -5.66
C VAL A 11 1.32 -8.09 -4.47
N VAL A 12 0.35 -7.27 -4.04
CA VAL A 12 -0.59 -7.57 -2.95
C VAL A 12 -2.01 -7.49 -3.50
N GLY A 13 -2.74 -8.59 -3.39
CA GLY A 13 -4.19 -8.62 -3.60
C GLY A 13 -4.93 -8.36 -2.30
N VAL A 14 -5.97 -7.53 -2.35
CA VAL A 14 -6.84 -7.21 -1.21
C VAL A 14 -8.26 -7.68 -1.53
N ASP A 15 -8.72 -8.67 -0.75
CA ASP A 15 -10.14 -9.01 -0.63
C ASP A 15 -10.76 -8.13 0.47
N PRO A 16 -11.63 -7.16 0.13
CA PRO A 16 -12.23 -6.26 1.10
C PRO A 16 -13.49 -6.85 1.77
N GLY A 17 -13.83 -8.11 1.50
CA GLY A 17 -15.05 -8.74 2.00
C GLY A 17 -16.32 -8.14 1.39
N VAL A 18 -17.27 -7.76 2.23
CA VAL A 18 -18.63 -7.33 1.80
C VAL A 18 -18.63 -6.12 0.86
N CYS A 19 -17.58 -5.30 0.87
CA CYS A 19 -17.43 -4.16 -0.04
C CYS A 19 -17.24 -4.59 -1.50
N ARG A 20 -16.70 -5.81 -1.73
CA ARG A 20 -16.51 -6.48 -3.04
C ARG A 20 -15.62 -5.77 -4.06
N PHE A 21 -15.08 -4.60 -3.76
CA PHE A 21 -14.16 -3.90 -4.65
C PHE A 21 -12.72 -4.41 -4.51
N ASN A 22 -12.36 -5.43 -5.30
CA ASN A 22 -11.02 -6.01 -5.24
C ASN A 22 -9.97 -4.95 -5.60
N THR A 23 -8.81 -5.06 -4.96
CA THR A 23 -7.71 -4.13 -5.19
C THR A 23 -6.40 -4.90 -5.33
N GLU A 24 -5.65 -4.57 -6.37
CA GLU A 24 -4.27 -5.02 -6.58
C GLU A 24 -3.33 -3.83 -6.35
N ILE A 25 -2.33 -4.03 -5.50
CA ILE A 25 -1.29 -3.05 -5.18
C ILE A 25 0.02 -3.63 -5.66
N ARG A 26 0.81 -2.84 -6.39
CA ARG A 26 2.14 -3.18 -6.83
C ARG A 26 3.14 -2.18 -6.28
N ALA A 27 4.25 -2.66 -5.75
CA ALA A 27 5.33 -1.82 -5.25
C ALA A 27 6.68 -2.39 -5.67
N ARG A 28 7.60 -1.53 -6.09
CA ARG A 28 8.99 -1.89 -6.35
C ARG A 28 9.93 -0.77 -5.91
N ALA A 29 11.12 -1.14 -5.44
CA ALA A 29 12.15 -0.15 -5.17
C ALA A 29 12.76 0.34 -6.49
N ARG A 30 12.97 1.65 -6.57
CA ARG A 30 13.69 2.33 -7.64
C ARG A 30 14.52 3.45 -7.01
N ASP A 31 15.84 3.29 -7.06
CA ASP A 31 16.78 4.17 -6.36
C ASP A 31 16.43 4.24 -4.86
N GLU A 32 16.20 5.43 -4.30
CA GLU A 32 15.85 5.64 -2.89
C GLU A 32 14.33 5.70 -2.63
N LYS A 33 13.49 5.43 -3.65
CA LYS A 33 12.03 5.53 -3.55
C LYS A 33 11.35 4.20 -3.85
N ILE A 34 10.11 4.07 -3.37
CA ILE A 34 9.20 3.00 -3.76
C ILE A 34 8.20 3.54 -4.76
N ILE A 35 8.16 2.93 -5.95
CA ILE A 35 7.15 3.21 -6.97
C ILE A 35 5.94 2.33 -6.70
N ILE A 36 4.75 2.94 -6.70
CA ILE A 36 3.50 2.27 -6.32
C ILE A 36 2.50 2.41 -7.46
N THR A 37 1.84 1.31 -7.82
CA THR A 37 0.69 1.28 -8.71
C THR A 37 -0.46 0.60 -8.00
N ILE A 38 -1.64 1.20 -8.06
CA ILE A 38 -2.86 0.67 -7.44
C ILE A 38 -3.90 0.53 -8.55
N LYS A 39 -4.52 -0.64 -8.61
CA LYS A 39 -5.66 -0.93 -9.46
C LYS A 39 -6.79 -1.47 -8.59
N SER A 40 -7.94 -0.81 -8.59
CA SER A 40 -9.07 -1.11 -7.72
C SER A 40 -10.39 -1.00 -8.46
N ASP A 41 -11.32 -1.85 -8.10
CA ASP A 41 -12.72 -1.70 -8.50
C ASP A 41 -13.42 -0.57 -7.71
N CYS A 42 -12.79 -0.03 -6.65
CA CYS A 42 -13.33 1.07 -5.84
C CYS A 42 -12.86 2.43 -6.39
N PRO A 43 -13.76 3.33 -6.82
CA PRO A 43 -13.37 4.65 -7.33
C PRO A 43 -12.59 5.51 -6.33
N ALA A 44 -12.91 5.41 -5.04
CA ALA A 44 -12.20 6.16 -3.99
C ALA A 44 -10.76 5.65 -3.78
N VAL A 45 -10.53 4.35 -4.00
CA VAL A 45 -9.18 3.76 -3.94
C VAL A 45 -8.39 4.08 -5.20
N GLU A 46 -9.03 4.12 -6.38
CA GLU A 46 -8.42 4.62 -7.60
C GLU A 46 -7.93 6.07 -7.43
N ASP A 47 -8.74 6.93 -6.81
CA ASP A 47 -8.34 8.30 -6.49
C ASP A 47 -7.17 8.35 -5.50
N LEU A 48 -7.15 7.43 -4.52
CA LEU A 48 -6.00 7.27 -3.62
C LEU A 48 -4.72 6.89 -4.39
N GLY A 49 -4.81 5.97 -5.34
CA GLY A 49 -3.70 5.55 -6.21
C GLY A 49 -3.13 6.69 -7.04
N LYS A 50 -3.98 7.59 -7.56
CA LYS A 50 -3.53 8.79 -8.29
C LYS A 50 -2.70 9.72 -7.41
N CYS A 51 -2.95 9.74 -6.10
CA CYS A 51 -2.22 10.56 -5.12
C CYS A 51 -0.92 9.91 -4.60
N ILE A 52 -0.69 8.62 -4.85
CA ILE A 52 0.42 7.84 -4.27
C ILE A 52 1.15 7.09 -5.40
N LYS A 53 2.00 7.81 -6.14
CA LYS A 53 2.81 7.25 -7.23
C LYS A 53 4.20 6.79 -6.78
N GLU A 54 4.78 7.53 -5.85
CA GLU A 54 6.08 7.24 -5.26
C GLU A 54 6.13 7.73 -3.82
N ILE A 55 6.95 7.08 -2.99
CA ILE A 55 7.16 7.48 -1.60
C ILE A 55 8.53 7.03 -1.10
N ASP A 56 9.12 7.82 -0.21
CA ASP A 56 10.27 7.42 0.60
C ASP A 56 9.84 6.32 1.61
N PRO A 57 10.57 5.19 1.71
CA PRO A 57 10.25 4.11 2.65
C PRO A 57 10.09 4.59 4.11
N VAL A 58 10.94 5.49 4.59
CA VAL A 58 10.91 5.96 5.98
C VAL A 58 9.62 6.74 6.25
N SER A 59 9.25 7.62 5.33
CA SER A 59 8.01 8.40 5.37
C SER A 59 6.77 7.51 5.33
N ALA A 60 6.79 6.42 4.56
CA ALA A 60 5.69 5.48 4.49
C ALA A 60 5.45 4.78 5.84
N LEU A 61 6.51 4.50 6.61
CA LEU A 61 6.41 3.81 7.91
C LEU A 61 6.42 4.76 9.11
N ALA A 62 6.37 6.06 8.86
CA ALA A 62 6.45 7.07 9.89
C ALA A 62 5.27 7.01 10.87
N MET A 63 5.58 7.25 12.14
CA MET A 63 4.65 7.44 13.24
C MET A 63 4.62 8.91 13.68
N PRO A 64 3.52 9.40 14.28
CA PRO A 64 2.30 8.68 14.62
C PRO A 64 1.41 8.39 13.41
N TYR A 65 0.55 7.37 13.53
CA TYR A 65 -0.39 6.92 12.50
C TYR A 65 -1.21 8.08 11.91
N SER A 66 -1.66 9.01 12.77
CA SER A 66 -2.47 10.19 12.39
C SER A 66 -1.73 11.21 11.52
N ARG A 67 -0.40 11.09 11.39
CA ARG A 67 0.45 11.95 10.55
C ARG A 67 1.07 11.21 9.37
N ASN A 68 0.79 9.91 9.22
CA ASN A 68 1.33 9.12 8.14
C ASN A 68 0.76 9.61 6.79
N PRO A 69 1.61 9.85 5.77
CA PRO A 69 1.17 10.41 4.49
C PRO A 69 0.16 9.54 3.74
N ILE A 70 0.24 8.22 3.87
CA ILE A 70 -0.71 7.28 3.23
C ILE A 70 -2.07 7.40 3.90
N TYR A 71 -2.12 7.37 5.24
CA TYR A 71 -3.37 7.51 5.97
C TYR A 71 -4.00 8.91 5.84
N LEU A 72 -3.20 9.97 5.79
CA LEU A 72 -3.69 11.34 5.53
C LEU A 72 -4.31 11.47 4.14
N LYS A 73 -3.69 10.90 3.10
CA LYS A 73 -4.26 10.88 1.74
C LYS A 73 -5.52 10.02 1.70
N ALA A 74 -5.50 8.85 2.33
CA ALA A 74 -6.66 7.97 2.43
C ALA A 74 -7.85 8.68 3.11
N GLY A 75 -7.61 9.41 4.21
CA GLY A 75 -8.63 10.15 4.94
C GLY A 75 -9.30 11.29 4.14
N LYS A 76 -8.70 11.73 3.04
CA LYS A 76 -9.29 12.74 2.14
C LYS A 76 -10.22 12.15 1.08
N VAL A 77 -10.02 10.90 0.69
CA VAL A 77 -10.70 10.30 -0.49
C VAL A 77 -11.59 9.11 -0.13
N LEU A 78 -11.21 8.31 0.87
CA LEU A 78 -11.97 7.12 1.26
C LEU A 78 -13.26 7.48 1.99
N LYS A 79 -14.27 6.61 1.83
CA LYS A 79 -15.62 6.81 2.40
C LYS A 79 -15.77 6.24 3.82
N HIS A 80 -14.86 5.37 4.26
CA HIS A 80 -14.86 4.80 5.60
C HIS A 80 -13.44 4.48 6.06
N SER A 81 -13.19 4.60 7.36
CA SER A 81 -11.86 4.45 7.98
C SER A 81 -11.39 3.00 8.11
N THR A 82 -12.28 2.04 7.92
CA THR A 82 -12.04 0.60 8.10
C THR A 82 -11.62 -0.13 6.83
N CYS A 83 -11.44 0.59 5.71
CA CYS A 83 -10.97 -0.01 4.48
C CYS A 83 -9.59 -0.68 4.73
N PRO A 84 -9.39 -1.95 4.35
CA PRO A 84 -8.11 -2.62 4.57
C PRO A 84 -7.00 -2.12 3.62
N VAL A 85 -7.37 -1.44 2.53
CA VAL A 85 -6.43 -1.04 1.46
C VAL A 85 -5.29 -0.13 1.95
N PRO A 86 -5.50 0.94 2.74
CA PRO A 86 -4.40 1.79 3.22
C PRO A 86 -3.31 1.02 3.98
N MET A 87 -3.71 0.07 4.83
CA MET A 87 -2.75 -0.79 5.54
C MET A 87 -2.05 -1.75 4.56
N ALA A 88 -2.78 -2.32 3.59
CA ALA A 88 -2.20 -3.18 2.57
C ALA A 88 -1.17 -2.45 1.68
N ILE A 89 -1.39 -1.17 1.37
CA ILE A 89 -0.41 -0.32 0.65
C ILE A 89 0.88 -0.26 1.46
N LEU A 90 0.78 0.03 2.77
CA LEU A 90 1.95 0.09 3.65
C LEU A 90 2.67 -1.25 3.74
N LYS A 91 1.95 -2.38 3.88
CA LYS A 91 2.57 -3.71 3.86
C LYS A 91 3.28 -4.03 2.56
N CYS A 92 2.72 -3.63 1.42
CA CYS A 92 3.37 -3.78 0.13
C CYS A 92 4.68 -2.99 0.07
N ILE A 93 4.68 -1.75 0.59
CA ILE A 93 5.86 -0.88 0.65
C ILE A 93 6.92 -1.45 1.61
N GLU A 94 6.53 -1.92 2.81
CA GLU A 94 7.46 -2.52 3.78
C GLU A 94 8.27 -3.66 3.17
N VAL A 95 7.60 -4.55 2.45
CA VAL A 95 8.24 -5.68 1.78
C VAL A 95 9.10 -5.20 0.60
N ALA A 96 8.57 -4.30 -0.25
CA ALA A 96 9.31 -3.77 -1.40
C ALA A 96 10.58 -3.00 -0.99
N ALA A 97 10.58 -2.38 0.20
CA ALA A 97 11.73 -1.70 0.77
C ALA A 97 12.73 -2.63 1.49
N GLY A 98 12.47 -3.95 1.53
CA GLY A 98 13.30 -4.92 2.26
C GLY A 98 13.20 -4.79 3.78
N LEU A 99 12.17 -4.13 4.30
CA LEU A 99 11.97 -3.87 5.73
C LEU A 99 11.07 -4.92 6.41
N ALA A 100 10.39 -5.76 5.63
CA ALA A 100 9.57 -6.86 6.13
C ALA A 100 9.66 -8.11 5.23
N LEU A 101 9.44 -9.28 5.85
CA LEU A 101 9.33 -10.55 5.13
C LEU A 101 7.93 -10.72 4.52
N LYS A 102 7.86 -11.36 3.35
CA LYS A 102 6.59 -11.73 2.69
C LYS A 102 5.83 -12.73 3.55
N ARG A 103 4.67 -12.31 4.04
CA ARG A 103 3.68 -13.17 4.71
C ARG A 103 2.31 -12.54 4.65
N ASP A 104 1.29 -13.36 4.40
CA ASP A 104 -0.09 -12.89 4.30
C ASP A 104 -0.59 -12.30 5.62
N VAL A 105 -1.21 -11.13 5.52
CA VAL A 105 -2.00 -10.52 6.61
C VAL A 105 -3.47 -10.81 6.33
N ILE A 106 -4.11 -11.54 7.23
CA ILE A 106 -5.45 -12.07 7.01
C ILE A 106 -6.39 -11.63 8.14
N VAL A 107 -7.48 -10.95 7.79
CA VAL A 107 -8.61 -10.66 8.68
C VAL A 107 -9.72 -11.68 8.40
N LYS A 108 -10.11 -12.47 9.40
CA LYS A 108 -11.20 -13.46 9.29
C LYS A 108 -12.15 -13.32 10.47
N PHE A 109 -13.45 -13.37 10.20
CA PHE A 109 -14.44 -13.67 11.23
C PHE A 109 -14.29 -15.13 11.66
N ARG A 110 -14.27 -15.38 12.97
CA ARG A 110 -14.25 -16.74 13.55
C ARG A 110 -15.45 -16.88 14.47
N MET A 111 -16.04 -18.07 14.46
CA MET A 111 -17.13 -18.49 15.35
C MET A 111 -16.60 -19.50 16.35
#